data_AF-A0A7W1Q5X7-F1
#
_entry.id   AF-A0A7W1Q5X7-F1
#
_cell.length_a   1.000
_cell.length_b   1.000
_cell.length_c   1.000
_cell.angle_alpha   90.00
_cell.angle_beta   90.00
_cell.angle_gamma   90.00
#
_symmetry.space_group_name_H-M   'P 1'
#
loop_
_entity.id
_entity.type
_entity.pdbx_description
1 polymer ?
#
loop_
_entity_poly.entity_id
_entity_poly.type
_entity_poly.pdbx_seq_one_letter_code
_entity_poly.pdbx_strand_id
1 'polypeptide(L)'
;GLPRTVEVTSEEIREALSEPLRTNCEKLCSVLEDTPPELSSDIIGRGIVITGGGGLLKGLDRRFSMATDIPARVADNPMHCVAIGTGRALENTK
;
A
#
# COMPACT_ATOMS: atom_id res chain seq x y z
N GLY A 1 24.36 25.53 19.74
CA GLY A 1 22.93 25.24 19.58
C GLY A 1 22.27 26.33 18.77
N LEU A 2 22.34 26.23 17.44
CA LEU A 2 21.59 27.05 16.49
C LEU A 2 20.97 26.11 15.46
N PRO A 3 19.77 26.41 14.93
CA PRO A 3 19.16 25.59 13.89
C PRO A 3 20.10 25.48 12.70
N ARG A 4 20.26 24.26 12.19
CA ARG A 4 20.97 24.00 10.93
C ARG A 4 19.96 23.51 9.90
N THR A 5 20.02 24.11 8.72
CA THR A 5 19.31 23.64 7.55
C THR A 5 20.22 22.68 6.81
N VAL A 6 19.68 21.53 6.39
CA VAL A 6 20.34 20.58 5.52
C VAL A 6 19.47 20.35 4.30
N GLU A 7 20.10 20.28 3.13
CA GLU A 7 19.42 19.84 1.92
C GLU A 7 19.41 18.31 1.89
N VAL A 8 18.29 17.74 1.46
CA VAL A 8 18.10 16.29 1.29
C VAL A 8 17.54 16.03 -0.09
N THR A 9 18.11 15.03 -0.74
CA THR A 9 17.75 14.60 -2.10
C THR A 9 16.68 13.52 -2.05
N SER A 10 15.93 13.36 -3.16
CA SER A 10 14.96 12.26 -3.26
C SER A 10 15.62 10.88 -3.19
N GLU A 11 16.90 10.76 -3.53
CA GLU A 11 17.65 9.51 -3.48
C GLU A 11 17.92 9.08 -2.03
N GLU A 12 18.36 10.02 -1.18
CA GLU A 12 18.54 9.78 0.26
C GLU A 12 17.22 9.38 0.94
N ILE A 13 16.12 10.05 0.58
CA ILE A 13 14.79 9.69 1.08
C ILE A 13 14.39 8.29 0.60
N ARG A 14 14.67 7.95 -0.66
CA ARG A 14 14.38 6.62 -1.22
C ARG A 14 15.18 5.52 -0.51
N GLU A 15 16.46 5.78 -0.21
CA GLU A 15 17.30 4.87 0.56
C GLU A 15 16.79 4.69 1.98
N ALA A 16 16.45 5.79 2.68
CA ALA A 16 15.89 5.75 4.02
C ALA A 16 14.55 4.99 4.10
N LEU A 17 13.75 5.02 3.03
CA LEU A 17 12.49 4.29 2.93
C LEU A 17 12.65 2.82 2.49
N SER A 18 13.85 2.39 2.08
CA SER A 18 14.04 1.07 1.46
C SER A 18 13.71 -0.09 2.39
N GLU A 19 14.17 -0.05 3.64
CA GLU A 19 13.92 -1.07 4.65
C GLU A 19 12.43 -1.20 5.03
N PRO A 20 11.72 -0.12 5.43
CA PRO A 20 10.31 -0.25 5.78
C PRO A 20 9.46 -0.72 4.59
N LEU A 21 9.80 -0.30 3.37
CA LEU A 21 9.09 -0.76 2.17
C LEU A 21 9.39 -2.22 1.84
N ARG A 22 10.61 -2.71 2.08
CA ARG A 22 10.94 -4.15 1.95
C ARG A 22 10.10 -4.97 2.93
N THR A 23 10.02 -4.56 4.20
CA THR A 23 9.19 -5.22 5.21
C THR A 23 7.71 -5.26 4.82
N ASN A 24 7.20 -4.19 4.20
CA ASN A 24 5.83 -4.20 3.67
C ASN A 24 5.65 -5.20 2.52
N CYS A 25 6.63 -5.32 1.61
CA CYS A 25 6.58 -6.29 0.53
C CYS A 25 6.59 -7.74 1.06
N GLU A 26 7.46 -8.04 2.03
CA GLU A 26 7.55 -9.37 2.67
C GLU A 26 6.22 -9.76 3.33
N LYS A 27 5.57 -8.81 4.02
CA LYS A 27 4.24 -9.03 4.61
C LYS A 27 3.17 -9.29 3.56
N LEU A 28 3.20 -8.59 2.43
CA LEU A 28 2.26 -8.84 1.34
C LEU A 28 2.42 -10.25 0.79
N CYS A 29 3.66 -10.71 0.54
CA CYS A 29 3.92 -12.06 0.08
C CYS A 29 3.45 -13.11 1.09
N SER A 30 3.76 -12.93 2.38
CA SER A 30 3.31 -13.84 3.45
C SER A 30 1.79 -13.95 3.51
N VAL A 31 1.04 -12.83 3.36
CA VAL A 31 -0.42 -12.88 3.33
C VAL A 31 -0.93 -13.67 2.11
N LEU A 32 -0.30 -13.54 0.96
CA LEU A 32 -0.66 -14.29 -0.25
C LEU A 32 -0.36 -15.79 -0.11
N GLU A 33 0.75 -16.14 0.56
CA GLU A 33 1.12 -17.52 0.88
C GLU A 33 0.14 -18.18 1.86
N ASP A 34 -0.32 -17.42 2.86
CA ASP A 34 -1.30 -17.88 3.85
C ASP A 34 -2.75 -17.91 3.31
N THR A 35 -3.00 -17.33 2.13
CA THR A 35 -4.34 -17.25 1.55
C THR A 35 -4.74 -18.60 0.94
N PRO A 36 -5.92 -19.15 1.28
CA PRO A 36 -6.43 -20.38 0.69
C PRO A 36 -6.47 -20.32 -0.85
N PRO A 37 -6.17 -21.43 -1.55
CA PRO A 37 -6.10 -21.45 -3.02
C PRO A 37 -7.34 -20.91 -3.72
N GLU A 38 -8.52 -21.14 -3.15
CA GLU A 38 -9.80 -20.70 -3.69
C GLU A 38 -9.87 -19.17 -3.78
N LEU A 39 -9.25 -18.45 -2.83
CA LEU A 39 -9.23 -16.98 -2.80
C LEU A 39 -8.03 -16.40 -3.53
N SER A 40 -6.89 -17.10 -3.57
CA SER A 40 -5.68 -16.61 -4.26
C SER A 40 -5.90 -16.41 -5.76
N SER A 41 -6.68 -17.29 -6.39
CA SER A 41 -7.05 -17.13 -7.81
C SER A 41 -7.86 -15.85 -8.07
N ASP A 42 -8.78 -15.51 -7.17
CA ASP A 42 -9.57 -14.27 -7.22
C ASP A 42 -8.70 -13.02 -7.04
N ILE A 43 -7.71 -13.08 -6.13
CA ILE A 43 -6.78 -11.97 -5.90
C ILE A 43 -5.91 -11.73 -7.14
N ILE A 44 -5.38 -12.79 -7.76
CA ILE A 44 -4.59 -12.66 -9.00
C ILE A 44 -5.43 -12.03 -10.11
N GLY A 45 -6.71 -12.41 -10.23
CA GLY A 45 -7.62 -11.87 -11.24
C GLY A 45 -8.05 -10.41 -11.00
N ARG A 46 -8.23 -10.00 -9.74
CA ARG A 46 -8.76 -8.65 -9.38
C ARG A 46 -7.68 -7.64 -9.02
N GLY A 47 -6.50 -8.11 -8.63
CA GLY A 47 -5.38 -7.30 -8.19
C GLY A 47 -5.48 -6.79 -6.75
N ILE A 48 -4.49 -6.02 -6.35
CA ILE A 48 -4.34 -5.40 -5.04
C ILE A 48 -4.82 -3.94 -5.11
N VAL A 49 -5.58 -3.49 -4.11
CA VAL A 49 -6.00 -2.09 -3.99
C VAL A 49 -5.35 -1.46 -2.76
N ILE A 50 -4.57 -0.40 -2.98
CA ILE A 50 -3.86 0.34 -1.94
C ILE A 50 -4.74 1.48 -1.45
N THR A 51 -4.88 1.57 -0.13
CA THR A 51 -5.63 2.64 0.56
C THR A 51 -4.75 3.28 1.64
N GLY A 52 -5.27 4.34 2.29
CA GLY A 52 -4.54 5.12 3.30
C GLY A 52 -3.50 6.06 2.71
N GLY A 53 -2.87 6.86 3.57
CA GLY A 53 -1.88 7.86 3.15
C GLY A 53 -0.61 7.28 2.52
N GLY A 54 -0.25 6.04 2.87
CA GLY A 54 0.86 5.33 2.23
C GLY A 54 0.68 5.17 0.72
N GLY A 55 -0.57 5.06 0.24
CA GLY A 55 -0.87 5.00 -1.20
C GLY A 55 -0.48 6.25 -1.99
N LEU A 56 -0.21 7.38 -1.32
CA LEU A 56 0.26 8.61 -1.95
C LEU A 56 1.78 8.60 -2.21
N LEU A 57 2.51 7.60 -1.70
CA LEU A 57 3.93 7.46 -1.98
C LEU A 57 4.13 7.06 -3.45
N LYS A 58 4.88 7.91 -4.17
CA LYS A 58 5.11 7.74 -5.61
C LYS A 58 5.72 6.38 -5.93
N GLY A 59 5.01 5.60 -6.75
CA GLY A 59 5.46 4.30 -7.26
C GLY A 59 5.30 3.12 -6.29
N LEU A 60 4.55 3.31 -5.18
CA LEU A 60 4.30 2.22 -4.23
C LEU A 60 3.50 1.06 -4.85
N ASP A 61 2.51 1.38 -5.66
CA ASP A 61 1.75 0.42 -6.49
C ASP A 61 2.66 -0.42 -7.38
N ARG A 62 3.59 0.22 -8.09
CA ARG A 62 4.58 -0.47 -8.91
C ARG A 62 5.47 -1.36 -8.07
N ARG A 63 5.94 -0.87 -6.91
CA ARG A 63 6.80 -1.63 -6.00
C ARG A 63 6.10 -2.89 -5.49
N PHE A 64 4.83 -2.79 -5.09
CA PHE A 64 4.05 -3.94 -4.65
C PHE A 64 3.78 -4.90 -5.79
N SER A 65 3.41 -4.39 -6.97
CA SER A 65 3.20 -5.23 -8.15
C SER A 65 4.44 -6.04 -8.52
N MET A 66 5.63 -5.44 -8.43
CA MET A 66 6.90 -6.14 -8.68
C MET A 66 7.26 -7.16 -7.60
N ALA A 67 6.80 -6.97 -6.36
CA ALA A 67 7.10 -7.88 -5.27
C ALA A 67 6.20 -9.12 -5.26
N THR A 68 4.96 -8.98 -5.73
CA THR A 68 3.94 -10.03 -5.65
C THR A 68 3.57 -10.62 -7.00
N ASP A 69 4.04 -10.04 -8.12
CA ASP A 69 3.60 -10.34 -9.49
C ASP A 69 2.08 -10.21 -9.71
N ILE A 70 1.42 -9.40 -8.88
CA ILE A 70 -0.03 -9.15 -8.94
C ILE A 70 -0.26 -7.66 -9.20
N PRO A 71 -1.11 -7.27 -10.16
CA PRO A 71 -1.39 -5.86 -10.43
C PRO A 71 -1.88 -5.14 -9.18
N ALA A 72 -1.18 -4.09 -8.75
CA ALA A 72 -1.61 -3.20 -7.68
C ALA A 72 -2.03 -1.84 -8.22
N ARG A 73 -3.02 -1.22 -7.59
CA ARG A 73 -3.49 0.13 -7.90
C ARG A 73 -3.82 0.90 -6.64
N VAL A 74 -3.66 2.23 -6.68
CA VAL A 74 -4.12 3.11 -5.61
C VAL A 74 -5.63 3.37 -5.80
N ALA A 75 -6.38 3.38 -4.70
CA ALA A 75 -7.80 3.77 -4.73
C ALA A 75 -7.95 5.27 -5.10
N ASP A 76 -9.11 5.67 -5.64
CA ASP A 76 -9.34 7.05 -6.08
C ASP A 76 -9.26 8.07 -4.93
N ASN A 77 -9.70 7.70 -3.73
CA ASN A 77 -9.68 8.53 -2.53
C ASN A 77 -9.00 7.79 -1.36
N PRO A 78 -7.70 7.48 -1.45
CA PRO A 78 -7.06 6.52 -0.57
C PRO A 78 -7.06 7.00 0.88
N MET A 79 -6.94 8.30 1.12
CA MET A 79 -7.02 8.92 2.45
C MET A 79 -8.37 8.76 3.14
N HIS A 80 -9.46 8.65 2.37
CA HIS A 80 -10.83 8.66 2.91
C HIS A 80 -11.52 7.30 2.82
N CYS A 81 -10.87 6.28 2.23
CA CYS A 81 -11.44 4.95 2.06
C CYS A 81 -12.04 4.38 3.36
N VAL A 82 -11.35 4.55 4.49
CA VAL A 82 -11.82 4.06 5.80
C VAL A 82 -13.09 4.80 6.22
N ALA A 83 -13.06 6.13 6.31
CA ALA A 83 -14.22 6.93 6.74
C ALA A 83 -15.45 6.74 5.84
N ILE A 84 -15.24 6.71 4.51
CA ILE A 84 -16.31 6.47 3.54
C ILE A 84 -16.88 5.05 3.71
N GLY A 85 -16.02 4.05 3.83
CA GLY A 85 -16.44 2.65 4.04
C GLY A 85 -17.25 2.48 5.33
N THR A 86 -16.78 3.08 6.43
CA THR A 86 -17.50 3.08 7.70
C THR A 86 -18.86 3.76 7.60
N GLY A 87 -18.94 4.95 6.97
CA GLY A 87 -20.21 5.65 6.75
C GLY A 87 -21.21 4.80 5.96
N ARG A 88 -20.76 4.18 4.85
CA ARG A 88 -21.59 3.27 4.04
C ARG A 88 -22.08 2.06 4.85
N ALA A 89 -21.23 1.48 5.69
CA ALA A 89 -21.63 0.34 6.52
C ALA A 89 -22.74 0.74 7.52
N LEU A 90 -22.63 1.92 8.14
CA LEU A 90 -23.65 2.44 9.05
C LEU A 90 -24.97 2.74 8.34
N GLU A 91 -24.94 3.30 7.13
CA GLU A 91 -26.16 3.56 6.34
C GLU A 91 -26.91 2.27 5.97
N ASN A 92 -26.18 1.18 5.73
CA ASN A 92 -26.72 -0.12 5.33
C ASN A 92 -27.07 -1.04 6.51
N THR A 93 -27.12 -0.52 7.74
CA THR A 93 -27.61 -1.26 8.93
C THR A 93 -29.09 -1.01 9.25
N LYS A 94 -29.81 -0.35 8.34
CA LYS A 94 -31.26 -0.18 8.38
C LYS A 94 -31.97 -1.25 7.56
#